data_AF-D5LKA7-F1
#
_entry.id   AF-D5LKA7-F1
#
_cell.length_a   1.000
_cell.length_b   1.000
_cell.length_c   1.000
_cell.angle_alpha   90.00
_cell.angle_beta   90.00
_cell.angle_gamma   90.00
#
_symmetry.space_group_name_H-M   'P 1'
#
loop_
_entity.id
_entity.type
_entity.pdbx_description
1 polymer ?
#
loop_
_entity_poly.entity_id
_entity_poly.type
_entity_poly.pdbx_seq_one_letter_code
_entity_poly.pdbx_strand_id
1 'polypeptide(L)'
;TKDHLDKKKRASEPGKVIVLVNKVPLVEQHLRKEFNPFLKRWYQVIGLSGDSQLKISFPEVVRRYDVIISTAQILENSLLNATEEDEEGVRLSDFSLIIIDECHHTQKEGVYNNIMRRYIKEKMKNRKLAKENKPLIPQPQILGLTASPGVGGANSNQKAEEHILKICANLDARRIMTVEEHASQLKNQVKEPFKKTVIADDKRKDPFRERIIEIMTDIQKYCKLYPKSEFGSQPYEQWVIREEKKAAKEEKRKERVCAEHLKKYNDALQINDTIRMVDAYNHLNNFYKEEKSKKTIGSDDDEPAVSKQDETDEFLLDLFHAKKKQLKELARKPEYENEKLVKLRNTLMEEFTKTKEPRGIIFTKTRQSAFALFQWIKDNPKFEEVGIKAHYLIGAGHNSETKPMTQNEQREVIDKFRGGSVNLLIATTVAEEGLDIKECNIVIRYGLVTNEIAMLQA
;
A
#
# COMPACT_ATOMS: atom_id res chain seq x y z
N THR A 1 11.68 21.79 16.11
CA THR A 1 11.02 21.54 17.41
C THR A 1 11.71 22.21 18.57
N LYS A 2 12.96 21.83 18.93
CA LYS A 2 13.66 22.40 20.11
C LYS A 2 13.72 23.93 20.09
N ASP A 3 14.21 24.51 19.00
CA ASP A 3 14.33 25.97 18.85
C ASP A 3 12.99 26.70 19.07
N HIS A 4 11.89 26.16 18.53
CA HIS A 4 10.54 26.71 18.73
C HIS A 4 10.13 26.72 20.20
N LEU A 5 10.33 25.59 20.90
CA LEU A 5 9.99 25.46 22.32
C LEU A 5 10.91 26.29 23.21
N ASP A 6 12.21 26.36 22.91
CA ASP A 6 13.18 27.19 23.65
C ASP A 6 12.81 28.68 23.52
N LYS A 7 12.39 29.14 22.33
CA LYS A 7 11.90 30.51 22.11
C LYS A 7 10.63 30.79 22.91
N LYS A 8 9.64 29.90 22.87
CA LYS A 8 8.40 30.05 23.67
C LYS A 8 8.70 30.11 25.17
N LYS A 9 9.57 29.24 25.66
CA LYS A 9 10.00 29.24 27.07
C LYS A 9 10.71 30.54 27.47
N ARG A 10 11.62 31.06 26.63
CA ARG A 10 12.29 32.35 26.88
C ARG A 10 11.34 33.53 26.86
N ALA A 11 10.27 33.47 26.07
CA ALA A 11 9.22 34.48 26.01
C ALA A 11 8.15 34.30 27.10
N SER A 12 8.26 33.29 27.97
CA SER A 12 7.23 32.92 28.95
C SER A 12 5.85 32.66 28.31
N GLU A 13 5.86 32.14 27.07
CA GLU A 13 4.66 31.75 26.33
C GLU A 13 4.47 30.23 26.33
N PRO A 14 3.23 29.72 26.27
CA PRO A 14 2.98 28.30 26.14
C PRO A 14 3.51 27.77 24.80
N GLY A 15 4.39 26.75 24.88
CA GLY A 15 4.93 26.04 23.72
C GLY A 15 4.43 24.61 23.69
N LYS A 16 3.75 24.23 22.61
CA LYS A 16 3.28 22.87 22.37
C LYS A 16 3.38 22.50 20.90
N VAL A 17 3.93 21.31 20.63
CA VAL A 17 4.18 20.80 19.26
C VAL A 17 3.46 19.48 19.06
N ILE A 18 2.78 19.35 17.93
CA ILE A 18 2.27 18.06 17.46
C ILE A 18 2.89 17.71 16.10
N VAL A 19 3.31 16.46 15.97
CA VAL A 19 3.89 15.88 14.75
C VAL A 19 2.92 14.84 14.23
N LEU A 20 2.38 15.07 13.05
CA LEU A 20 1.40 14.21 12.40
C LEU A 20 2.09 13.32 11.38
N VAL A 21 1.85 12.02 11.49
CA VAL A 21 2.32 11.00 10.54
C VAL A 21 1.16 10.21 9.96
N ASN A 22 1.35 9.62 8.77
CA ASN A 22 0.31 8.90 8.04
C ASN A 22 0.31 7.38 8.35
N LYS A 23 1.36 6.86 9.00
CA LYS A 23 1.50 5.42 9.32
C LYS A 23 1.83 5.22 10.80
N VAL A 24 1.28 4.15 11.39
CA VAL A 24 1.53 3.77 12.80
C VAL A 24 3.02 3.55 13.10
N PRO A 25 3.82 2.83 12.29
CA PRO A 25 5.24 2.60 12.58
C PRO A 25 6.09 3.87 12.65
N LEU A 26 5.70 4.94 11.92
CA LEU A 26 6.42 6.22 11.93
C LEU A 26 6.40 6.90 13.29
N VAL A 27 5.35 6.69 14.08
CA VAL A 27 5.24 7.24 15.44
C VAL A 27 6.41 6.75 16.28
N GLU A 28 6.61 5.44 16.35
CA GLU A 28 7.66 4.84 17.15
C GLU A 28 9.06 5.10 16.56
N GLN A 29 9.16 5.11 15.22
CA GLN A 29 10.39 5.45 14.51
C GLN A 29 10.89 6.86 14.86
N HIS A 30 10.03 7.86 14.68
CA HIS A 30 10.37 9.26 14.98
C HIS A 30 10.64 9.45 16.46
N LEU A 31 9.85 8.80 17.32
CA LEU A 31 10.03 8.87 18.76
C LEU A 31 11.41 8.32 19.18
N ARG A 32 11.80 7.13 18.71
CA ARG A 32 13.06 6.47 19.11
C ARG A 32 14.30 7.08 18.48
N LYS A 33 14.28 7.36 17.17
CA LYS A 33 15.47 7.76 16.42
C LYS A 33 15.75 9.25 16.49
N GLU A 34 14.69 10.07 16.47
CA GLU A 34 14.83 11.52 16.27
C GLU A 34 14.43 12.33 17.51
N PHE A 35 13.20 12.17 18.01
CA PHE A 35 12.68 13.09 19.02
C PHE A 35 13.17 12.80 20.44
N ASN A 36 13.14 11.55 20.91
CA ASN A 36 13.59 11.25 22.27
C ASN A 36 15.09 11.53 22.51
N PRO A 37 16.02 11.14 21.61
CA PRO A 37 17.45 11.34 21.84
C PRO A 37 17.81 12.81 22.10
N PHE A 38 17.11 13.75 21.46
CA PHE A 38 17.43 15.18 21.55
C PHE A 38 16.51 16.00 22.48
N LEU A 39 15.26 15.56 22.71
CA LEU A 39 14.24 16.37 23.42
C LEU A 39 13.83 15.84 24.79
N LYS A 40 13.89 14.52 25.03
CA LYS A 40 13.32 13.88 26.23
C LYS A 40 13.92 14.38 27.56
N ARG A 41 15.15 14.89 27.53
CA ARG A 41 15.81 15.49 28.71
C ARG A 41 15.24 16.86 29.09
N TRP A 42 14.62 17.55 28.14
CA TRP A 42 14.23 18.96 28.28
C TRP A 42 12.71 19.17 28.28
N TYR A 43 11.97 18.25 27.65
CA TYR A 43 10.54 18.35 27.40
C TYR A 43 9.83 17.00 27.57
N GLN A 44 8.53 17.04 27.85
CA GLN A 44 7.68 15.85 27.89
C GLN A 44 7.31 15.43 26.46
N VAL A 45 7.79 14.25 26.04
CA VAL A 45 7.59 13.71 24.68
C VAL A 45 6.79 12.41 24.75
N ILE A 46 5.80 12.25 23.87
CA ILE A 46 4.99 11.03 23.75
C ILE A 46 4.70 10.68 22.28
N GLY A 47 4.60 9.37 21.99
CA GLY A 47 4.13 8.85 20.72
C GLY A 47 2.78 8.13 20.89
N LEU A 48 1.83 8.40 19.99
CA LEU A 48 0.46 7.86 20.01
C LEU A 48 0.06 7.28 18.65
N SER A 49 -0.63 6.15 18.67
CA SER A 49 -1.21 5.54 17.47
C SER A 49 -2.52 4.84 17.80
N GLY A 50 -3.28 4.44 16.77
CA GLY A 50 -4.50 3.65 16.96
C GLY A 50 -4.28 2.30 17.67
N ASP A 51 -3.04 1.80 17.69
CA ASP A 51 -2.66 0.55 18.36
C ASP A 51 -2.23 0.78 19.82
N SER A 52 -2.13 2.04 20.26
CA SER A 52 -1.70 2.40 21.61
C SER A 52 -2.85 2.20 22.60
N GLN A 53 -2.70 1.29 23.57
CA GLN A 53 -3.63 1.14 24.69
C GLN A 53 -3.34 2.17 25.78
N LEU A 54 -3.71 3.43 25.55
CA LEU A 54 -3.60 4.46 26.57
C LEU A 54 -4.72 4.34 27.60
N LYS A 55 -4.38 4.58 28.87
CA LYS A 55 -5.34 4.73 29.98
C LYS A 55 -5.87 6.15 30.14
N ILE A 56 -5.35 7.10 29.35
CA ILE A 56 -5.67 8.53 29.43
C ILE A 56 -6.25 9.01 28.11
N SER A 57 -7.16 9.99 28.18
CA SER A 57 -7.81 10.56 27.00
C SER A 57 -6.85 11.46 26.21
N PHE A 58 -7.09 11.65 24.91
CA PHE A 58 -6.26 12.54 24.09
C PHE A 58 -6.22 13.99 24.61
N PRO A 59 -7.34 14.60 25.09
CA PRO A 59 -7.28 15.89 25.78
C PRO A 59 -6.34 15.92 27.00
N GLU A 60 -6.31 14.86 27.81
CA GLU A 60 -5.35 14.77 28.92
C GLU A 60 -3.91 14.69 28.42
N VAL A 61 -3.65 13.95 27.33
CA VAL A 61 -2.32 13.91 26.70
C VAL A 61 -1.90 15.30 26.22
N VAL A 62 -2.80 16.05 25.57
CA VAL A 62 -2.54 17.44 25.13
C VAL A 62 -2.18 18.33 26.32
N ARG A 63 -2.87 18.20 27.46
CA ARG A 63 -2.53 18.97 28.68
C ARG A 63 -1.14 18.63 29.24
N ARG A 64 -0.76 17.34 29.24
CA ARG A 64 0.43 16.84 29.96
C ARG A 64 1.75 16.90 29.19
N TYR A 65 1.71 16.80 27.85
CA TYR A 65 2.92 16.65 27.04
C TYR A 65 3.21 17.88 26.18
N ASP A 66 4.49 18.21 26.04
CA ASP A 66 4.96 19.36 25.25
C ASP A 66 5.08 19.00 23.77
N VAL A 67 5.49 17.75 23.48
CA VAL A 67 5.70 17.22 22.13
C VAL A 67 4.92 15.92 21.97
N ILE A 68 3.98 15.91 21.03
CA ILE A 68 3.11 14.77 20.73
C ILE A 68 3.39 14.31 19.31
N ILE A 69 3.81 13.07 19.13
CA ILE A 69 3.93 12.42 17.82
C ILE A 69 2.73 11.51 17.66
N SER A 70 1.94 11.67 16.61
CA SER A 70 0.69 10.93 16.48
C SER A 70 0.32 10.61 15.05
N THR A 71 -0.36 9.48 14.84
CA THR A 71 -1.14 9.30 13.60
C THR A 71 -2.21 10.40 13.50
N ALA A 72 -2.36 10.96 12.31
CA ALA A 72 -3.22 12.12 12.06
C ALA A 72 -4.68 11.94 12.50
N GLN A 73 -5.22 10.73 12.32
CA GLN A 73 -6.63 10.42 12.62
C GLN A 73 -6.98 10.63 14.10
N ILE A 74 -6.01 10.46 15.01
CA ILE A 74 -6.25 10.70 16.46
C ILE A 74 -6.61 12.17 16.69
N LEU A 75 -5.85 13.09 16.11
CA LEU A 75 -6.14 14.52 16.21
C LEU A 75 -7.47 14.86 15.53
N GLU A 76 -7.72 14.32 14.33
CA GLU A 76 -8.98 14.58 13.62
C GLU A 76 -10.20 14.12 14.43
N ASN A 77 -10.15 12.94 15.04
CA ASN A 77 -11.23 12.41 15.88
C ASN A 77 -11.50 13.33 17.08
N SER A 78 -10.44 13.81 17.75
CA SER A 78 -10.60 14.75 18.87
C SER A 78 -11.14 16.11 18.44
N LEU A 79 -10.75 16.62 17.27
CA LEU A 79 -11.30 17.86 16.71
C LEU A 79 -12.75 17.73 16.22
N LEU A 80 -13.18 16.52 15.83
CA LEU A 80 -14.57 16.23 15.45
C LEU A 80 -15.50 16.19 16.67
N ASN A 81 -15.02 15.62 17.77
CA ASN A 81 -15.80 15.46 18.99
C ASN A 81 -15.84 16.72 19.86
N ALA A 82 -14.96 17.70 19.62
CA ALA A 82 -15.00 18.98 20.29
C ALA A 82 -16.28 19.75 19.92
N THR A 83 -17.26 19.80 20.82
CA THR A 83 -18.43 20.68 20.70
C THR A 83 -18.10 22.08 21.23
N GLU A 84 -18.90 23.09 20.88
CA GLU A 84 -18.67 24.45 21.38
C GLU A 84 -18.82 24.56 22.92
N GLU A 85 -19.54 23.61 23.52
CA GLU A 85 -19.83 23.52 24.96
C GLU A 85 -18.83 22.62 25.73
N ASP A 86 -17.99 21.86 25.03
CA ASP A 86 -16.99 20.99 25.66
C ASP A 86 -15.70 21.78 25.95
N GLU A 87 -15.58 22.28 27.18
CA GLU A 87 -14.37 22.96 27.66
C GLU A 87 -13.15 22.04 27.70
N GLU A 88 -13.33 20.72 27.69
CA GLU A 88 -12.23 19.75 27.67
C GLU A 88 -11.85 19.28 26.25
N GLY A 89 -12.53 19.77 25.22
CA GLY A 89 -12.24 19.42 23.82
C GLY A 89 -10.90 19.99 23.32
N VAL A 90 -10.19 19.23 22.49
CA VAL A 90 -8.94 19.70 21.86
C VAL A 90 -9.25 20.64 20.70
N ARG A 91 -8.53 21.76 20.62
CA ARG A 91 -8.61 22.76 19.54
C ARG A 91 -7.23 22.94 18.88
N LEU A 92 -7.22 23.48 17.66
CA LEU A 92 -5.96 23.78 16.97
C LEU A 92 -5.15 24.86 17.69
N SER A 93 -5.82 25.77 18.40
CA SER A 93 -5.20 26.81 19.24
C SER A 93 -4.41 26.27 20.43
N ASP A 94 -4.61 25.01 20.82
CA ASP A 94 -3.85 24.38 21.91
C ASP A 94 -2.40 24.07 21.49
N PHE A 95 -2.16 24.03 20.18
CA PHE A 95 -0.85 23.81 19.60
C PHE A 95 -0.25 25.13 19.11
N SER A 96 1.07 25.26 19.31
CA SER A 96 1.84 26.39 18.80
C SER A 96 2.59 26.06 17.51
N LEU A 97 2.78 24.76 17.21
CA LEU A 97 3.41 24.25 16.00
C LEU A 97 2.80 22.89 15.63
N ILE A 98 2.41 22.74 14.37
CA ILE A 98 1.99 21.47 13.77
C ILE A 98 3.01 21.12 12.68
N ILE A 99 3.66 19.97 12.82
CA ILE A 99 4.55 19.39 11.81
C ILE A 99 3.79 18.28 11.11
N ILE A 100 3.71 18.30 9.79
CA ILE A 100 3.04 17.29 8.98
C ILE A 100 4.10 16.57 8.15
N ASP A 101 4.33 15.30 8.47
CA ASP A 101 5.20 14.43 7.70
C ASP A 101 4.46 13.87 6.48
N GLU A 102 5.19 13.65 5.39
CA GLU A 102 4.63 13.28 4.07
C GLU A 102 3.48 14.22 3.65
N CYS A 103 3.74 15.52 3.73
CA CYS A 103 2.73 16.57 3.60
C CYS A 103 2.06 16.64 2.23
N HIS A 104 2.59 15.94 1.21
CA HIS A 104 1.97 15.79 -0.11
C HIS A 104 0.61 15.08 -0.05
N HIS A 105 0.30 14.37 1.05
CA HIS A 105 -1.04 13.82 1.34
C HIS A 105 -2.08 14.87 1.77
N THR A 106 -1.69 16.14 1.95
CA THR A 106 -2.59 17.25 2.32
C THR A 106 -3.42 17.71 1.12
N GLN A 107 -4.27 16.82 0.62
CA GLN A 107 -5.12 17.05 -0.55
C GLN A 107 -6.42 16.23 -0.48
N LYS A 108 -7.39 16.59 -1.32
CA LYS A 108 -8.70 15.91 -1.42
C LYS A 108 -9.38 15.81 -0.05
N GLU A 109 -9.98 14.67 0.27
CA GLU A 109 -10.64 14.39 1.56
C GLU A 109 -9.70 13.64 2.54
N GLY A 110 -8.37 13.78 2.36
CA GLY A 110 -7.40 13.17 3.26
C GLY A 110 -7.40 13.82 4.64
N VAL A 111 -7.06 13.03 5.68
CA VAL A 111 -7.08 13.43 7.09
C VAL A 111 -6.29 14.72 7.34
N TYR A 112 -5.08 14.83 6.78
CA TYR A 112 -4.27 16.06 6.87
C TYR A 112 -5.02 17.27 6.31
N ASN A 113 -5.70 17.11 5.17
CA ASN A 113 -6.43 18.21 4.55
C ASN A 113 -7.67 18.60 5.37
N ASN A 114 -8.33 17.66 6.03
CA ASN A 114 -9.46 17.96 6.91
C ASN A 114 -9.03 18.79 8.13
N ILE A 115 -7.89 18.44 8.74
CA ILE A 115 -7.26 19.23 9.81
C ILE A 115 -6.93 20.64 9.30
N MET A 116 -6.28 20.74 8.14
CA MET A 116 -5.90 22.02 7.57
C MET A 116 -7.09 22.88 7.11
N ARG A 117 -8.18 22.29 6.64
CA ARG A 117 -9.43 23.00 6.34
C ARG A 117 -10.01 23.66 7.59
N ARG A 118 -9.92 23.01 8.76
CA ARG A 118 -10.30 23.61 10.05
C ARG A 118 -9.40 24.79 10.41
N TYR A 119 -8.08 24.63 10.27
CA TYR A 119 -7.11 25.72 10.44
C TYR A 119 -7.44 26.92 9.55
N ILE A 120 -7.68 26.70 8.25
CA ILE A 120 -8.01 27.77 7.29
C ILE A 120 -9.35 28.43 7.66
N LYS A 121 -10.35 27.66 8.09
CA LYS A 121 -11.65 28.19 8.56
C LYS A 121 -11.49 29.10 9.77
N GLU A 122 -10.67 28.70 10.75
CA GLU A 122 -10.34 29.53 11.91
C GLU A 122 -9.55 30.79 11.52
N LYS A 123 -8.56 30.67 10.62
CA LYS A 123 -7.83 31.80 10.08
C LYS A 123 -8.75 32.83 9.40
N MET A 124 -9.76 32.37 8.65
CA MET A 124 -10.78 33.24 8.07
C MET A 124 -11.69 33.87 9.15
N LYS A 125 -12.02 33.13 10.22
CA LYS A 125 -12.77 33.66 11.38
C LYS A 125 -11.98 34.77 12.08
N ASN A 126 -10.67 34.61 12.26
CA ASN A 126 -9.81 35.64 12.83
C ASN A 126 -9.81 36.94 12.02
N ARG A 127 -9.92 36.87 10.68
CA ARG A 127 -10.08 38.08 9.85
C ARG A 127 -11.39 38.83 10.13
N LYS A 128 -12.46 38.11 10.48
CA LYS A 128 -13.73 38.73 10.89
C LYS A 128 -13.62 39.34 12.29
N LEU A 129 -13.05 38.59 13.24
CA LEU A 129 -12.82 39.06 14.61
C LEU A 129 -11.95 40.34 14.63
N ALA A 130 -10.92 40.40 13.79
CA ALA A 130 -10.08 41.59 13.64
C ALA A 130 -10.87 42.83 13.21
N LYS A 131 -11.81 42.67 12.25
CA LYS A 131 -12.67 43.78 11.81
C LYS A 131 -13.66 44.24 12.88
N GLU A 132 -14.04 43.33 13.78
CA GLU A 132 -14.92 43.59 14.91
C GLU A 132 -14.17 44.04 16.18
N ASN A 133 -12.84 44.25 16.11
CA ASN A 133 -11.97 44.52 17.26
C ASN A 133 -12.12 43.50 18.41
N LYS A 134 -12.39 42.24 18.07
CA LYS A 134 -12.49 41.13 19.03
C LYS A 134 -11.14 40.44 19.22
N PRO A 135 -10.88 39.83 20.39
CA PRO A 135 -9.68 39.04 20.62
C PRO A 135 -9.49 37.97 19.54
N LEU A 136 -8.27 37.86 19.02
CA LEU A 136 -7.93 36.88 18.00
C LEU A 136 -7.64 35.53 18.64
N ILE A 137 -8.06 34.46 17.98
CA ILE A 137 -7.76 33.09 18.39
C ILE A 137 -6.31 32.79 17.97
N PRO A 138 -5.42 32.34 18.87
CA PRO A 138 -4.07 31.93 18.49
C PRO A 138 -4.11 30.84 17.41
N GLN A 139 -3.15 30.88 16.49
CA GLN A 139 -3.03 29.89 15.41
C GLN A 139 -1.65 29.23 15.46
N PRO A 140 -1.55 27.91 15.28
CA PRO A 140 -0.27 27.22 15.25
C PRO A 140 0.54 27.63 14.02
N GLN A 141 1.86 27.62 14.15
CA GLN A 141 2.74 27.56 12.98
C GLN A 141 2.59 26.20 12.31
N ILE A 142 2.68 26.15 10.97
CA ILE A 142 2.60 24.91 10.19
C ILE A 142 3.95 24.64 9.50
N LEU A 143 4.42 23.39 9.55
CA LEU A 143 5.60 22.91 8.83
C LEU A 143 5.26 21.60 8.10
N GLY A 144 5.20 21.62 6.77
CA GLY A 144 5.06 20.42 5.96
C GLY A 144 6.41 19.88 5.49
N LEU A 145 6.62 18.57 5.61
CA LEU A 145 7.81 17.86 5.15
C LEU A 145 7.44 16.86 4.05
N THR A 146 8.15 16.84 2.93
CA THR A 146 7.98 15.85 1.86
C THR A 146 9.23 15.78 0.99
N ALA A 147 9.51 14.63 0.38
CA ALA A 147 10.53 14.51 -0.66
C ALA A 147 10.06 15.11 -1.99
N SER A 148 8.77 14.98 -2.31
CA SER A 148 8.15 15.55 -3.50
C SER A 148 6.68 15.90 -3.24
N PRO A 149 6.20 17.09 -3.66
CA PRO A 149 4.77 17.41 -3.60
C PRO A 149 3.95 16.67 -4.69
N GLY A 150 4.61 16.15 -5.73
CA GLY A 150 3.96 15.58 -6.91
C GLY A 150 3.34 16.62 -7.85
N VAL A 151 2.63 16.12 -8.87
CA VAL A 151 1.95 16.92 -9.90
C VAL A 151 0.47 16.60 -10.04
N GLY A 152 -0.07 15.71 -9.20
CA GLY A 152 -1.50 15.40 -9.16
C GLY A 152 -2.05 14.76 -10.43
N GLY A 153 -1.22 14.04 -11.18
CA GLY A 153 -1.58 13.47 -12.48
C GLY A 153 -1.68 14.49 -13.62
N ALA A 154 -1.12 15.69 -13.44
CA ALA A 154 -1.05 16.69 -14.50
C ALA A 154 -0.20 16.22 -15.68
N ASN A 155 -0.65 16.55 -16.89
CA ASN A 155 0.05 16.31 -18.15
C ASN A 155 0.51 17.60 -18.84
N SER A 156 0.45 18.73 -18.13
CA SER A 156 0.93 20.04 -18.59
C SER A 156 1.55 20.81 -17.43
N ASN A 157 2.50 21.69 -17.74
CA ASN A 157 3.20 22.50 -16.73
C ASN A 157 2.24 23.38 -15.92
N GLN A 158 1.25 23.99 -16.58
CA GLN A 158 0.24 24.81 -15.91
C GLN A 158 -0.54 24.02 -14.86
N LYS A 159 -1.01 22.81 -15.20
CA LYS A 159 -1.75 21.97 -14.24
C LYS A 159 -0.85 21.46 -13.11
N ALA A 160 0.42 21.20 -13.40
CA ALA A 160 1.40 20.82 -12.38
C ALA A 160 1.64 21.98 -11.39
N GLU A 161 1.79 23.20 -11.89
CA GLU A 161 1.91 24.41 -11.07
C GLU A 161 0.65 24.63 -10.22
N GLU A 162 -0.54 24.53 -10.83
CA GLU A 162 -1.82 24.60 -10.10
C GLU A 162 -1.89 23.57 -8.96
N HIS A 163 -1.40 22.35 -9.19
CA HIS A 163 -1.34 21.31 -8.16
C HIS A 163 -0.40 21.69 -7.01
N ILE A 164 0.80 22.16 -7.32
CA ILE A 164 1.79 22.61 -6.33
C ILE A 164 1.23 23.78 -5.51
N LEU A 165 0.62 24.77 -6.17
CA LEU A 165 -0.03 25.91 -5.51
C LEU A 165 -1.20 25.45 -4.64
N LYS A 166 -1.96 24.44 -5.06
CA LYS A 166 -3.05 23.87 -4.26
C LYS A 166 -2.53 23.21 -2.98
N ILE A 167 -1.44 22.45 -3.03
CA ILE A 167 -0.81 21.88 -1.83
C ILE A 167 -0.33 23.01 -0.90
N CYS A 168 0.30 24.06 -1.45
CA CYS A 168 0.72 25.22 -0.67
C CYS A 168 -0.47 25.92 0.00
N ALA A 169 -1.56 26.13 -0.73
CA ALA A 169 -2.77 26.74 -0.20
C ALA A 169 -3.41 25.88 0.90
N ASN A 170 -3.46 24.55 0.70
CA ASN A 170 -3.96 23.63 1.72
C ASN A 170 -3.12 23.68 3.00
N LEU A 171 -1.79 23.77 2.88
CA LEU A 171 -0.87 23.86 4.03
C LEU A 171 -0.71 25.28 4.60
N ASP A 172 -1.37 26.28 4.00
CA ASP A 172 -1.15 27.71 4.29
C ASP A 172 0.33 28.13 4.20
N ALA A 173 1.06 27.52 3.26
CA ALA A 173 2.48 27.72 3.10
C ALA A 173 2.78 29.11 2.48
N ARG A 174 3.63 29.89 3.16
CA ARG A 174 4.13 31.17 2.61
C ARG A 174 5.09 30.97 1.44
N ARG A 175 5.87 29.88 1.47
CA ARG A 175 6.86 29.53 0.44
C ARG A 175 7.18 28.04 0.52
N ILE A 176 7.50 27.44 -0.63
CA ILE A 176 8.17 26.13 -0.69
C ILE A 176 9.67 26.38 -0.49
N MET A 177 10.33 25.46 0.20
CA MET A 177 11.77 25.50 0.44
C MET A 177 12.43 24.31 -0.24
N THR A 178 13.49 24.56 -1.02
CA THR A 178 14.37 23.53 -1.58
C THR A 178 15.82 23.90 -1.31
N VAL A 179 16.75 22.94 -1.39
CA VAL A 179 18.18 23.21 -1.17
C VAL A 179 18.78 23.79 -2.45
N GLU A 180 19.07 25.09 -2.43
CA GLU A 180 19.67 25.79 -3.58
C GLU A 180 21.16 26.08 -3.33
N GLU A 181 21.48 26.84 -2.27
CA GLU A 181 22.84 27.29 -1.96
C GLU A 181 23.84 26.13 -1.74
N HIS A 182 23.42 25.09 -1.02
CA HIS A 182 24.26 23.95 -0.66
C HIS A 182 23.92 22.68 -1.48
N ALA A 183 23.42 22.84 -2.72
CA ALA A 183 23.04 21.72 -3.58
C ALA A 183 24.18 20.70 -3.81
N SER A 184 25.43 21.17 -3.89
CA SER A 184 26.61 20.31 -4.03
C SER A 184 26.82 19.39 -2.82
N GLN A 185 26.55 19.88 -1.59
CA GLN A 185 26.65 19.06 -0.39
C GLN A 185 25.56 17.98 -0.38
N LEU A 186 24.33 18.34 -0.75
CA LEU A 186 23.21 17.40 -0.85
C LEU A 186 23.51 16.28 -1.86
N LYS A 187 24.02 16.64 -3.04
CA LYS A 187 24.39 15.68 -4.09
C LYS A 187 25.50 14.70 -3.67
N ASN A 188 26.40 15.13 -2.78
CA ASN A 188 27.45 14.25 -2.24
C ASN A 188 26.92 13.33 -1.13
N GLN A 189 25.93 13.79 -0.37
CA GLN A 189 25.30 13.01 0.70
C GLN A 189 24.32 11.95 0.16
N VAL A 190 23.55 12.30 -0.87
CA VAL A 190 22.53 11.41 -1.47
C VAL A 190 22.91 11.12 -2.91
N LYS A 191 23.29 9.87 -3.19
CA LYS A 191 23.63 9.42 -4.55
C LYS A 191 22.42 8.79 -5.22
N GLU A 192 22.09 9.27 -6.41
CA GLU A 192 21.03 8.66 -7.21
C GLU A 192 21.45 7.28 -7.76
N PRO A 193 20.55 6.29 -7.76
CA PRO A 193 20.81 4.99 -8.35
C PRO A 193 20.85 5.07 -9.88
N PHE A 194 21.55 4.12 -10.51
CA PHE A 194 21.51 3.96 -11.96
C PHE A 194 20.16 3.38 -12.40
N LYS A 195 19.46 4.08 -13.30
CA LYS A 195 18.15 3.65 -13.82
C LYS A 195 18.32 2.74 -15.03
N LYS A 196 17.73 1.54 -14.99
CA LYS A 196 17.75 0.55 -16.08
C LYS A 196 16.33 0.07 -16.37
N THR A 197 15.97 0.01 -17.65
CA THR A 197 14.70 -0.58 -18.12
C THR A 197 14.99 -1.92 -18.78
N VAL A 198 14.40 -3.00 -18.26
CA VAL A 198 14.55 -4.35 -18.81
C VAL A 198 13.22 -4.78 -19.39
N ILE A 199 13.15 -4.87 -20.72
CA ILE A 199 11.92 -5.20 -21.46
C ILE A 199 11.93 -6.69 -21.81
N ALA A 200 10.75 -7.32 -21.72
CA ALA A 200 10.46 -8.64 -22.24
C ALA A 200 9.39 -8.49 -23.33
N ASP A 201 9.71 -8.92 -24.55
CA ASP A 201 8.83 -8.76 -25.72
C ASP A 201 7.68 -9.80 -25.75
N ASP A 202 7.81 -10.88 -24.98
CA ASP A 202 6.84 -11.96 -24.82
C ASP A 202 6.43 -12.63 -26.15
N LYS A 203 7.43 -12.94 -27.00
CA LYS A 203 7.23 -13.61 -28.30
C LYS A 203 7.12 -15.14 -28.18
N ARG A 204 7.02 -15.67 -26.96
CA ARG A 204 6.99 -17.12 -26.71
C ARG A 204 5.58 -17.65 -26.94
N LYS A 205 5.50 -18.92 -27.36
CA LYS A 205 4.21 -19.64 -27.35
C LYS A 205 3.76 -19.82 -25.92
N ASP A 206 2.46 -19.60 -25.66
CA ASP A 206 1.85 -19.78 -24.34
C ASP A 206 0.69 -20.78 -24.42
N PRO A 207 0.99 -22.09 -24.46
CA PRO A 207 -0.04 -23.14 -24.54
C PRO A 207 -0.90 -23.21 -23.27
N PHE A 208 -0.42 -22.68 -22.14
CA PHE A 208 -1.21 -22.62 -20.91
C PHE A 208 -2.31 -21.56 -21.04
N ARG A 209 -1.97 -20.35 -21.50
CA ARG A 209 -2.94 -19.30 -21.82
C ARG A 209 -3.97 -19.76 -22.83
N GLU A 210 -3.55 -20.40 -23.92
CA GLU A 210 -4.45 -20.98 -24.93
C GLU A 210 -5.46 -21.93 -24.29
N ARG A 211 -4.99 -22.87 -23.44
CA ARG A 211 -5.87 -23.85 -22.79
C ARG A 211 -6.84 -23.22 -21.79
N ILE A 212 -6.44 -22.17 -21.09
CA ILE A 212 -7.35 -21.42 -20.20
C ILE A 212 -8.41 -20.68 -21.00
N ILE A 213 -8.05 -20.05 -22.13
CA ILE A 213 -8.99 -19.35 -23.01
C ILE A 213 -10.03 -20.32 -23.58
N GLU A 214 -9.63 -21.53 -23.96
CA GLU A 214 -10.57 -22.56 -24.40
C GLU A 214 -11.61 -22.90 -23.30
N ILE A 215 -11.16 -23.10 -22.06
CA ILE A 215 -12.06 -23.35 -20.92
C ILE A 215 -13.01 -22.18 -20.69
N MET A 216 -12.48 -20.94 -20.68
CA MET A 216 -13.31 -19.74 -20.52
C MET A 216 -14.34 -19.62 -21.64
N THR A 217 -13.96 -19.94 -22.87
CA THR A 217 -14.87 -19.94 -24.03
C THR A 217 -15.98 -20.98 -23.88
N ASP A 218 -15.67 -22.17 -23.39
CA ASP A 218 -16.68 -23.22 -23.13
C ASP A 218 -17.67 -22.78 -22.04
N ILE A 219 -17.18 -22.11 -20.97
CA ILE A 219 -18.05 -21.55 -19.92
C ILE A 219 -18.94 -20.44 -20.48
N GLN A 220 -18.39 -19.51 -21.28
CA GLN A 220 -19.15 -18.43 -21.92
C GLN A 220 -20.27 -18.98 -22.82
N LYS A 221 -20.00 -20.04 -23.59
CA LYS A 221 -21.02 -20.70 -24.41
C LYS A 221 -22.14 -21.31 -23.54
N TYR A 222 -21.78 -21.93 -22.42
CA TYR A 222 -22.75 -22.53 -21.50
C TYR A 222 -23.68 -21.49 -20.86
N CYS A 223 -23.14 -20.37 -20.39
CA CYS A 223 -23.90 -19.31 -19.71
C CYS A 223 -24.44 -18.21 -20.64
N LYS A 224 -24.03 -18.20 -21.92
CA LYS A 224 -24.38 -17.17 -22.93
C LYS A 224 -23.95 -15.76 -22.54
N LEU A 225 -22.87 -15.62 -21.76
CA LEU A 225 -22.24 -14.33 -21.41
C LEU A 225 -21.05 -14.08 -22.32
N TYR A 226 -21.11 -13.03 -23.14
CA TYR A 226 -20.06 -12.70 -24.12
C TYR A 226 -19.48 -11.30 -23.86
N PRO A 227 -18.15 -11.19 -23.65
CA PRO A 227 -17.49 -9.92 -23.43
C PRO A 227 -17.21 -9.21 -24.76
N LYS A 228 -16.93 -7.90 -24.67
CA LYS A 228 -16.29 -7.12 -25.76
C LYS A 228 -14.78 -6.92 -25.53
N SER A 229 -14.26 -7.51 -24.45
CA SER A 229 -12.91 -7.32 -23.93
C SER A 229 -12.10 -8.59 -24.11
N GLU A 230 -10.78 -8.45 -24.25
CA GLU A 230 -9.87 -9.58 -24.34
C GLU A 230 -9.75 -10.35 -23.01
N PHE A 231 -9.57 -11.68 -23.09
CA PHE A 231 -9.30 -12.52 -21.92
C PHE A 231 -7.99 -12.13 -21.21
N GLY A 232 -7.98 -12.24 -19.88
CA GLY A 232 -6.81 -11.90 -19.05
C GLY A 232 -6.62 -10.39 -18.86
N SER A 233 -7.55 -9.56 -19.31
CA SER A 233 -7.44 -8.11 -19.23
C SER A 233 -8.22 -7.53 -18.03
N GLN A 234 -7.85 -6.31 -17.61
CA GLN A 234 -8.61 -5.58 -16.58
C GLN A 234 -10.04 -5.20 -17.05
N PRO A 235 -10.28 -4.79 -18.31
CA PRO A 235 -11.64 -4.60 -18.81
C PRO A 235 -12.51 -5.86 -18.76
N TYR A 236 -11.94 -7.05 -18.95
CA TYR A 236 -12.67 -8.32 -18.80
C TYR A 236 -13.05 -8.55 -17.33
N GLU A 237 -12.12 -8.31 -16.39
CA GLU A 237 -12.37 -8.43 -14.95
C GLU A 237 -13.53 -7.52 -14.48
N GLN A 238 -13.53 -6.26 -14.91
CA GLN A 238 -14.61 -5.32 -14.60
C GLN A 238 -15.96 -5.77 -15.19
N TRP A 239 -15.94 -6.28 -16.42
CA TRP A 239 -17.13 -6.81 -17.08
C TRP A 239 -17.70 -8.00 -16.31
N VAL A 240 -16.88 -9.01 -15.99
CA VAL A 240 -17.38 -10.24 -15.36
C VAL A 240 -17.91 -9.99 -13.94
N ILE A 241 -17.29 -9.11 -13.16
CA ILE A 241 -17.79 -8.68 -11.84
C ILE A 241 -19.14 -7.95 -11.98
N ARG A 242 -19.31 -7.14 -13.03
CA ARG A 242 -20.57 -6.45 -13.28
C ARG A 242 -21.67 -7.44 -13.67
N GLU A 243 -21.38 -8.41 -14.53
CA GLU A 243 -22.34 -9.45 -14.92
C GLU A 243 -22.71 -10.35 -13.74
N GLU A 244 -21.75 -10.70 -12.87
CA GLU A 244 -22.01 -11.43 -11.62
C GLU A 244 -23.00 -10.69 -10.73
N LYS A 245 -22.73 -9.40 -10.46
CA LYS A 245 -23.62 -8.54 -9.64
C LYS A 245 -25.00 -8.37 -10.26
N LYS A 246 -25.08 -8.25 -11.59
CA LYS A 246 -26.35 -8.15 -12.33
C LYS A 246 -27.15 -9.45 -12.20
N ALA A 247 -26.52 -10.59 -12.48
CA ALA A 247 -27.14 -11.90 -12.37
C ALA A 247 -27.60 -12.21 -10.94
N ALA A 248 -26.87 -11.74 -9.92
CA ALA A 248 -27.30 -11.85 -8.52
C ALA A 248 -28.59 -11.06 -8.24
N LYS A 249 -28.73 -9.84 -8.77
CA LYS A 249 -29.94 -9.02 -8.63
C LYS A 249 -31.14 -9.57 -9.41
N GLU A 250 -30.88 -10.20 -10.55
CA GLU A 250 -31.89 -10.82 -11.41
C GLU A 250 -32.19 -12.27 -11.01
N GLU A 251 -31.62 -12.76 -9.89
CA GLU A 251 -31.77 -14.13 -9.38
C GLU A 251 -31.36 -15.24 -10.38
N LYS A 252 -30.49 -14.91 -11.33
CA LYS A 252 -29.98 -15.82 -12.35
C LYS A 252 -28.75 -16.58 -11.84
N ARG A 253 -28.99 -17.64 -11.07
CA ARG A 253 -27.91 -18.46 -10.47
C ARG A 253 -26.87 -18.93 -11.50
N LYS A 254 -27.31 -19.50 -12.63
CA LYS A 254 -26.43 -20.03 -13.69
C LYS A 254 -25.43 -18.98 -14.19
N GLU A 255 -25.91 -17.78 -14.52
CA GLU A 255 -25.08 -16.67 -15.00
C GLU A 255 -24.12 -16.20 -13.91
N ARG A 256 -24.61 -16.03 -12.67
CA ARG A 256 -23.80 -15.58 -11.52
C ARG A 256 -22.63 -16.53 -11.23
N VAL A 257 -22.90 -17.83 -11.11
CA VAL A 257 -21.87 -18.84 -10.81
C VAL A 257 -20.86 -18.95 -11.95
N CYS A 258 -21.32 -18.93 -13.21
CA CYS A 258 -20.41 -18.92 -14.35
C CYS A 258 -19.53 -17.66 -14.36
N ALA A 259 -20.06 -16.49 -14.02
CA ALA A 259 -19.30 -15.26 -13.91
C ALA A 259 -18.23 -15.34 -12.79
N GLU A 260 -18.58 -15.87 -11.62
CA GLU A 260 -17.63 -16.11 -10.52
C GLU A 260 -16.45 -17.00 -10.97
N HIS A 261 -16.73 -18.10 -11.67
CA HIS A 261 -15.70 -19.00 -12.20
C HIS A 261 -14.87 -18.32 -13.30
N LEU A 262 -15.51 -17.62 -14.25
CA LEU A 262 -14.84 -16.86 -15.30
C LEU A 262 -13.88 -15.82 -14.72
N LYS A 263 -14.23 -15.18 -13.58
CA LYS A 263 -13.34 -14.27 -12.87
C LYS A 263 -12.08 -14.99 -12.39
N LYS A 264 -12.18 -16.18 -11.79
CA LYS A 264 -11.01 -16.97 -11.36
C LYS A 264 -10.12 -17.43 -12.52
N TYR A 265 -10.69 -17.76 -13.67
CA TYR A 265 -9.89 -18.04 -14.88
C TYR A 265 -9.22 -16.79 -15.45
N ASN A 266 -9.89 -15.63 -15.40
CA ASN A 266 -9.28 -14.36 -15.79
C ASN A 266 -8.11 -13.99 -14.86
N ASP A 267 -8.27 -14.20 -13.54
CA ASP A 267 -7.19 -14.03 -12.56
C ASP A 267 -6.01 -14.96 -12.90
N ALA A 268 -6.28 -16.22 -13.25
CA ALA A 268 -5.24 -17.19 -13.64
C ALA A 268 -4.44 -16.73 -14.87
N LEU A 269 -5.08 -16.10 -15.86
CA LEU A 269 -4.38 -15.50 -17.00
C LEU A 269 -3.49 -14.32 -16.57
N GLN A 270 -4.00 -13.40 -15.74
CA GLN A 270 -3.21 -12.28 -15.24
C GLN A 270 -2.01 -12.74 -14.38
N ILE A 271 -2.19 -13.80 -13.59
CA ILE A 271 -1.11 -14.44 -12.82
C ILE A 271 -0.07 -15.05 -13.77
N ASN A 272 -0.51 -15.72 -14.83
CA ASN A 272 0.40 -16.30 -15.82
C ASN A 272 1.23 -15.24 -16.56
N ASP A 273 0.62 -14.11 -16.90
CA ASP A 273 1.28 -12.98 -17.57
C ASP A 273 2.34 -12.29 -16.68
N THR A 274 2.27 -12.50 -15.36
CA THR A 274 3.16 -11.86 -14.38
C THR A 274 4.12 -12.83 -13.69
N ILE A 275 3.77 -14.10 -13.50
CA ILE A 275 4.53 -15.06 -12.67
C ILE A 275 4.59 -16.42 -13.39
N ARG A 276 4.51 -17.54 -12.66
CA ARG A 276 4.59 -18.89 -13.22
C ARG A 276 3.19 -19.44 -13.49
N MET A 277 3.08 -20.24 -14.55
CA MET A 277 1.90 -21.07 -14.83
C MET A 277 1.48 -21.93 -13.63
N VAL A 278 2.43 -22.42 -12.82
CA VAL A 278 2.11 -23.26 -11.64
C VAL A 278 1.33 -22.47 -10.58
N ASP A 279 1.59 -21.18 -10.44
CA ASP A 279 0.88 -20.32 -9.49
C ASP A 279 -0.55 -20.05 -9.98
N ALA A 280 -0.73 -19.86 -11.30
CA ALA A 280 -2.05 -19.76 -11.94
C ALA A 280 -2.85 -21.07 -11.83
N TYR A 281 -2.20 -22.22 -12.05
CA TYR A 281 -2.80 -23.54 -11.84
C TYR A 281 -3.22 -23.75 -10.37
N ASN A 282 -2.35 -23.39 -9.42
CA ASN A 282 -2.63 -23.55 -8.00
C ASN A 282 -3.79 -22.65 -7.54
N HIS A 283 -3.90 -21.44 -8.08
CA HIS A 283 -5.04 -20.55 -7.84
C HIS A 283 -6.37 -21.23 -8.20
N LEU A 284 -6.48 -21.77 -9.43
CA LEU A 284 -7.68 -22.50 -9.87
C LEU A 284 -7.91 -23.79 -9.08
N ASN A 285 -6.86 -24.58 -8.86
CA ASN A 285 -6.97 -25.84 -8.14
C ASN A 285 -7.40 -25.66 -6.68
N ASN A 286 -6.96 -24.58 -6.02
CA ASN A 286 -7.41 -24.26 -4.66
C ASN A 286 -8.86 -23.80 -4.65
N PHE A 287 -9.26 -22.94 -5.58
CA PHE A 287 -10.67 -22.54 -5.75
C PHE A 287 -11.59 -23.74 -5.90
N TYR A 288 -11.29 -24.68 -6.81
CA TYR A 288 -12.12 -25.87 -6.99
C TYR A 288 -12.06 -26.88 -5.83
N LYS A 289 -10.97 -26.90 -5.03
CA LYS A 289 -10.92 -27.68 -3.78
C LYS A 289 -11.86 -27.08 -2.73
N GLU A 290 -11.86 -25.76 -2.58
CA GLU A 290 -12.75 -25.05 -1.67
C GLU A 290 -14.21 -25.25 -2.08
N GLU A 291 -14.53 -25.10 -3.37
CA GLU A 291 -15.86 -25.34 -3.92
C GLU A 291 -16.33 -26.78 -3.64
N LYS A 292 -15.46 -27.77 -3.83
CA LYS A 292 -15.78 -29.15 -3.47
C LYS A 292 -16.04 -29.30 -1.97
N SER A 293 -15.22 -28.71 -1.11
CA SER A 293 -15.38 -28.81 0.34
C SER A 293 -16.70 -28.19 0.84
N LYS A 294 -17.06 -26.98 0.38
CA LYS A 294 -18.33 -26.31 0.70
C LYS A 294 -19.55 -27.14 0.30
N LYS A 295 -19.43 -27.94 -0.77
CA LYS A 295 -20.49 -28.78 -1.33
C LYS A 295 -20.55 -30.18 -0.68
N THR A 296 -19.54 -30.58 0.09
CA THR A 296 -19.46 -31.89 0.78
C THR A 296 -19.82 -31.80 2.28
N ILE A 297 -19.76 -30.61 2.89
CA ILE A 297 -20.07 -30.43 4.33
C ILE A 297 -21.60 -30.45 4.53
N GLY A 298 -22.07 -31.57 5.09
CA GLY A 298 -23.46 -31.85 5.47
C GLY A 298 -23.60 -33.22 6.13
N SER A 299 -22.72 -33.58 7.06
CA SER A 299 -22.72 -34.89 7.73
C SER A 299 -22.50 -34.83 9.24
N ASP A 300 -22.93 -33.75 9.90
CA ASP A 300 -22.95 -33.65 11.38
C ASP A 300 -24.36 -33.35 11.95
N ASP A 301 -25.38 -33.16 11.09
CA ASP A 301 -26.78 -33.05 11.49
C ASP A 301 -27.57 -34.22 10.87
N ASP A 302 -28.44 -34.88 11.63
CA ASP A 302 -29.26 -36.07 11.31
C ASP A 302 -30.30 -35.87 10.17
N GLU A 303 -30.01 -35.02 9.18
CA GLU A 303 -30.82 -34.85 7.97
C GLU A 303 -30.13 -35.40 6.72
N PRO A 304 -30.86 -36.04 5.78
CA PRO A 304 -30.27 -36.59 4.56
C PRO A 304 -29.62 -35.47 3.75
N ALA A 305 -28.32 -35.62 3.48
CA ALA A 305 -27.51 -34.69 2.70
C ALA A 305 -28.17 -34.39 1.33
N VAL A 306 -28.88 -33.27 1.24
CA VAL A 306 -29.36 -32.75 -0.04
C VAL A 306 -28.13 -32.25 -0.81
N SER A 307 -27.84 -32.88 -1.95
CA SER A 307 -26.79 -32.43 -2.86
C SER A 307 -27.01 -30.94 -3.19
N LYS A 308 -26.15 -30.06 -2.65
CA LYS A 308 -26.13 -28.62 -2.98
C LYS A 308 -25.58 -28.35 -4.38
N GLN A 309 -25.23 -29.41 -5.12
CA GLN A 309 -24.62 -29.35 -6.43
C GLN A 309 -25.72 -29.34 -7.49
N ASP A 310 -25.82 -28.24 -8.23
CA ASP A 310 -26.72 -28.15 -9.37
C ASP A 310 -26.00 -28.47 -10.69
N GLU A 311 -26.76 -28.50 -11.79
CA GLU A 311 -26.24 -28.79 -13.13
C GLU A 311 -25.08 -27.85 -13.53
N THR A 312 -25.13 -26.59 -13.09
CA THR A 312 -24.07 -25.61 -13.38
C THR A 312 -22.80 -25.94 -12.62
N ASP A 313 -22.91 -26.30 -11.34
CA ASP A 313 -21.77 -26.69 -10.51
C ASP A 313 -21.10 -27.96 -11.04
N GLU A 314 -21.89 -28.97 -11.43
CA GLU A 314 -21.41 -30.22 -12.01
C GLU A 314 -20.68 -29.96 -13.34
N PHE A 315 -21.28 -29.20 -14.26
CA PHE A 315 -20.64 -28.80 -15.52
C PHE A 315 -19.28 -28.12 -15.29
N LEU A 316 -19.21 -27.15 -14.37
CA LEU A 316 -17.99 -26.39 -14.11
C LEU A 316 -16.89 -27.21 -13.43
N LEU A 317 -17.28 -28.14 -12.54
CA LEU A 317 -16.36 -29.06 -11.89
C LEU A 317 -15.80 -30.08 -12.89
N ASP A 318 -16.67 -30.69 -13.69
CA ASP A 318 -16.27 -31.68 -14.69
C ASP A 318 -15.37 -31.07 -15.77
N LEU A 319 -15.70 -29.86 -16.24
CA LEU A 319 -14.87 -29.13 -17.18
C LEU A 319 -13.46 -28.88 -16.61
N PHE A 320 -13.35 -28.43 -15.35
CA PHE A 320 -12.03 -28.26 -14.72
C PHE A 320 -11.30 -29.60 -14.59
N HIS A 321 -11.96 -30.65 -14.10
CA HIS A 321 -11.36 -31.95 -13.87
C HIS A 321 -10.86 -32.60 -15.17
N ALA A 322 -11.61 -32.47 -16.27
CA ALA A 322 -11.23 -32.95 -17.59
C ALA A 322 -9.93 -32.28 -18.11
N LYS A 323 -9.71 -31.00 -17.79
CA LYS A 323 -8.53 -30.25 -18.24
C LYS A 323 -7.38 -30.21 -17.21
N LYS A 324 -7.65 -30.58 -15.96
CA LYS A 324 -6.74 -30.45 -14.81
C LYS A 324 -5.38 -31.10 -15.03
N LYS A 325 -5.36 -32.32 -15.57
CA LYS A 325 -4.10 -33.08 -15.81
C LYS A 325 -3.21 -32.34 -16.80
N GLN A 326 -3.79 -31.89 -17.91
CA GLN A 326 -3.07 -31.17 -18.96
C GLN A 326 -2.53 -29.83 -18.47
N LEU A 327 -3.35 -29.04 -17.75
CA LEU A 327 -2.90 -27.77 -17.16
C LEU A 327 -1.71 -27.98 -16.20
N LYS A 328 -1.76 -29.03 -15.38
CA LYS A 328 -0.69 -29.37 -14.43
C LYS A 328 0.61 -29.78 -15.14
N GLU A 329 0.50 -30.53 -16.23
CA GLU A 329 1.65 -30.97 -17.02
C GLU A 329 2.27 -29.79 -17.79
N LEU A 330 1.46 -28.93 -18.42
CA LEU A 330 1.93 -27.71 -19.08
C LEU A 330 2.64 -26.77 -18.10
N ALA A 331 2.08 -26.57 -16.91
CA ALA A 331 2.64 -25.68 -15.89
C ALA A 331 4.03 -26.10 -15.37
N ARG A 332 4.45 -27.35 -15.61
CA ARG A 332 5.76 -27.88 -15.20
C ARG A 332 6.83 -27.75 -16.29
N LYS A 333 6.46 -27.37 -17.51
CA LYS A 333 7.40 -27.29 -18.63
C LYS A 333 8.17 -25.96 -18.57
N PRO A 334 9.50 -25.98 -18.32
CA PRO A 334 10.29 -24.76 -18.19
C PRO A 334 10.46 -24.02 -19.53
N GLU A 335 10.24 -24.69 -20.67
CA GLU A 335 10.30 -24.09 -22.00
C GLU A 335 9.27 -22.96 -22.21
N TYR A 336 8.15 -22.99 -21.48
CA TYR A 336 7.11 -21.95 -21.48
C TYR A 336 7.19 -21.02 -20.26
N GLU A 337 8.35 -20.97 -19.58
CA GLU A 337 8.55 -20.01 -18.47
C GLU A 337 8.41 -18.56 -18.97
N ASN A 338 7.70 -17.75 -18.19
CA ASN A 338 7.44 -16.33 -18.45
C ASN A 338 8.76 -15.55 -18.64
N GLU A 339 8.88 -14.81 -19.75
CA GLU A 339 10.11 -14.10 -20.09
C GLU A 339 10.50 -13.05 -19.03
N LYS A 340 9.53 -12.40 -18.39
CA LYS A 340 9.79 -11.42 -17.31
C LYS A 340 10.48 -12.06 -16.11
N LEU A 341 10.13 -13.31 -15.76
CA LEU A 341 10.82 -14.07 -14.71
C LEU A 341 12.26 -14.41 -15.11
N VAL A 342 12.51 -14.71 -16.39
CA VAL A 342 13.87 -14.93 -16.89
C VAL A 342 14.70 -13.65 -16.75
N LYS A 343 14.15 -12.49 -17.16
CA LYS A 343 14.82 -11.19 -17.02
C LYS A 343 15.05 -10.82 -15.56
N LEU A 344 14.08 -11.07 -14.69
CA LEU A 344 14.19 -10.85 -13.25
C LEU A 344 15.30 -11.72 -12.65
N ARG A 345 15.34 -13.02 -12.98
CA ARG A 345 16.40 -13.94 -12.55
C ARG A 345 17.76 -13.42 -12.97
N ASN A 346 17.94 -13.05 -14.24
CA ASN A 346 19.23 -12.58 -14.73
C ASN A 346 19.69 -11.32 -14.00
N THR A 347 18.77 -10.38 -13.75
CA THR A 347 19.05 -9.15 -13.02
C THR A 347 19.44 -9.43 -11.56
N LEU A 348 18.72 -10.31 -10.88
CA LEU A 348 19.05 -10.69 -9.49
C LEU A 348 20.41 -11.40 -9.41
N MET A 349 20.68 -12.36 -10.31
CA MET A 349 21.96 -13.07 -10.33
C MET A 349 23.14 -12.13 -10.59
N GLU A 350 22.99 -11.17 -11.51
CA GLU A 350 24.00 -10.16 -11.81
C GLU A 350 24.27 -9.25 -10.60
N GLU A 351 23.23 -8.79 -9.91
CA GLU A 351 23.37 -7.75 -8.89
C GLU A 351 23.76 -8.30 -7.52
N PHE A 352 23.27 -9.49 -7.16
CA PHE A 352 23.63 -10.13 -5.89
C PHE A 352 25.07 -10.70 -5.91
N THR A 353 25.70 -10.83 -7.08
CA THR A 353 27.10 -11.25 -7.20
C THR A 353 28.09 -10.08 -7.25
N LYS A 354 27.62 -8.83 -7.45
CA LYS A 354 28.47 -7.63 -7.53
C LYS A 354 29.02 -7.15 -6.19
N THR A 355 28.32 -7.43 -5.09
CA THR A 355 28.66 -6.90 -3.77
C THR A 355 28.64 -8.01 -2.71
N LYS A 356 29.39 -7.83 -1.62
CA LYS A 356 29.55 -8.85 -0.57
C LYS A 356 28.30 -9.02 0.30
N GLU A 357 27.60 -7.92 0.57
CA GLU A 357 26.40 -7.89 1.43
C GLU A 357 25.24 -7.20 0.69
N PRO A 358 24.77 -7.79 -0.43
CA PRO A 358 23.74 -7.18 -1.25
C PRO A 358 22.41 -7.15 -0.49
N ARG A 359 21.66 -6.06 -0.66
CA ARG A 359 20.27 -5.93 -0.25
C ARG A 359 19.43 -5.45 -1.43
N GLY A 360 18.21 -5.96 -1.54
CA GLY A 360 17.30 -5.48 -2.58
C GLY A 360 15.83 -5.58 -2.27
N ILE A 361 15.03 -4.90 -3.09
CA ILE A 361 13.57 -4.89 -3.03
C ILE A 361 13.01 -5.17 -4.42
N ILE A 362 11.99 -6.03 -4.50
CA ILE A 362 11.16 -6.23 -5.68
C ILE A 362 9.77 -5.71 -5.36
N PHE A 363 9.38 -4.61 -5.99
CA PHE A 363 8.03 -4.08 -5.93
C PHE A 363 7.13 -4.78 -6.95
N THR A 364 5.99 -5.27 -6.50
CA THR A 364 4.97 -5.91 -7.35
C THR A 364 3.56 -5.47 -6.96
N LYS A 365 2.59 -5.66 -7.86
CA LYS A 365 1.25 -5.09 -7.74
C LYS A 365 0.38 -5.76 -6.69
N THR A 366 0.37 -7.09 -6.61
CA THR A 366 -0.59 -7.83 -5.79
C THR A 366 0.08 -8.59 -4.67
N ARG A 367 -0.69 -8.88 -3.61
CA ARG A 367 -0.20 -9.72 -2.50
C ARG A 367 0.12 -11.14 -2.97
N GLN A 368 -0.72 -11.66 -3.86
CA GLN A 368 -0.51 -12.95 -4.49
C GLN A 368 0.78 -12.97 -5.29
N SER A 369 1.11 -11.90 -6.02
CA SER A 369 2.36 -11.86 -6.78
C SER A 369 3.59 -11.78 -5.90
N ALA A 370 3.51 -11.06 -4.78
CA ALA A 370 4.59 -11.03 -3.79
C ALA A 370 4.85 -12.43 -3.20
N PHE A 371 3.79 -13.14 -2.82
CA PHE A 371 3.90 -14.51 -2.30
C PHE A 371 4.42 -15.50 -3.34
N ALA A 372 3.91 -15.45 -4.57
CA ALA A 372 4.30 -16.37 -5.63
C ALA A 372 5.74 -16.15 -6.10
N LEU A 373 6.22 -14.90 -6.18
CA LEU A 373 7.63 -14.60 -6.42
C LEU A 373 8.51 -15.12 -5.28
N PHE A 374 8.05 -15.02 -4.02
CA PHE A 374 8.78 -15.59 -2.88
C PHE A 374 8.91 -17.12 -3.01
N GLN A 375 7.83 -17.82 -3.35
CA GLN A 375 7.88 -19.27 -3.59
C GLN A 375 8.78 -19.60 -4.79
N TRP A 376 8.73 -18.83 -5.89
CA TRP A 376 9.60 -19.02 -7.05
C TRP A 376 11.08 -18.93 -6.70
N ILE A 377 11.47 -17.98 -5.86
CA ILE A 377 12.85 -17.87 -5.37
C ILE A 377 13.19 -19.06 -4.47
N LYS A 378 12.30 -19.40 -3.54
CA LYS A 378 12.50 -20.49 -2.58
C LYS A 378 12.60 -21.88 -3.26
N ASP A 379 11.83 -22.11 -4.31
CA ASP A 379 11.80 -23.38 -5.05
C ASP A 379 13.01 -23.57 -5.97
N ASN A 380 13.85 -22.55 -6.15
CA ASN A 380 15.00 -22.58 -7.06
C ASN A 380 16.32 -22.42 -6.29
N PRO A 381 17.08 -23.51 -6.08
CA PRO A 381 18.27 -23.50 -5.21
C PRO A 381 19.38 -22.57 -5.71
N LYS A 382 19.40 -22.22 -7.00
CA LYS A 382 20.40 -21.29 -7.56
C LYS A 382 20.37 -19.92 -6.90
N PHE A 383 19.21 -19.47 -6.39
CA PHE A 383 19.13 -18.21 -5.67
C PHE A 383 19.79 -18.31 -4.29
N GLU A 384 19.59 -19.43 -3.59
CA GLU A 384 20.24 -19.69 -2.30
C GLU A 384 21.75 -19.85 -2.47
N GLU A 385 22.21 -20.50 -3.54
CA GLU A 385 23.64 -20.65 -3.88
C GLU A 385 24.37 -19.30 -4.03
N VAL A 386 23.69 -18.28 -4.58
CA VAL A 386 24.23 -16.91 -4.68
C VAL A 386 23.94 -16.05 -3.44
N GLY A 387 23.40 -16.65 -2.38
CA GLY A 387 23.17 -16.00 -1.09
C GLY A 387 21.87 -15.21 -0.97
N ILE A 388 20.92 -15.35 -1.90
CA ILE A 388 19.61 -14.69 -1.79
C ILE A 388 18.76 -15.39 -0.72
N LYS A 389 18.31 -14.59 0.25
CA LYS A 389 17.39 -14.96 1.33
C LYS A 389 16.19 -14.03 1.25
N ALA A 390 15.19 -14.46 0.48
CA ALA A 390 14.01 -13.65 0.19
C ALA A 390 12.93 -13.77 1.28
N HIS A 391 12.12 -12.73 1.42
CA HIS A 391 10.86 -12.77 2.15
C HIS A 391 9.86 -11.76 1.55
N TYR A 392 8.56 -12.07 1.59
CA TYR A 392 7.54 -11.12 1.15
C TYR A 392 7.18 -10.10 2.24
N LEU A 393 6.71 -8.92 1.83
CA LEU A 393 6.23 -7.84 2.70
C LEU A 393 4.95 -7.21 2.11
N ILE A 394 3.79 -7.52 2.68
CA ILE A 394 2.48 -7.10 2.17
C ILE A 394 1.68 -6.31 3.20
N GLY A 395 0.71 -5.50 2.76
CA GLY A 395 -0.09 -4.65 3.63
C GLY A 395 -1.01 -5.40 4.62
N ALA A 396 -1.45 -4.68 5.67
CA ALA A 396 -2.24 -5.24 6.77
C ALA A 396 -3.77 -5.19 6.59
N GLY A 397 -4.27 -4.51 5.55
CA GLY A 397 -5.72 -4.36 5.34
C GLY A 397 -6.43 -5.69 5.01
N HIS A 398 -7.69 -5.83 5.41
CA HIS A 398 -8.47 -7.06 5.23
C HIS A 398 -9.30 -7.11 3.94
N ASN A 399 -9.15 -6.13 3.04
CA ASN A 399 -9.99 -5.96 1.85
C ASN A 399 -9.51 -6.76 0.61
N SER A 400 -8.70 -7.80 0.80
CA SER A 400 -8.13 -8.62 -0.29
C SER A 400 -8.37 -10.09 -0.03
N GLU A 401 -8.58 -10.88 -1.10
CA GLU A 401 -8.68 -12.35 -1.02
C GLU A 401 -7.42 -12.99 -0.41
N THR A 402 -6.25 -12.35 -0.56
CA THR A 402 -5.00 -12.83 0.04
C THR A 402 -4.88 -12.34 1.49
N LYS A 403 -4.64 -13.30 2.40
CA LYS A 403 -4.43 -13.04 3.83
C LYS A 403 -3.39 -11.91 4.05
N PRO A 404 -3.71 -10.88 4.84
CA PRO A 404 -2.76 -9.81 5.15
C PRO A 404 -1.63 -10.29 6.06
N MET A 405 -0.54 -9.50 6.11
CA MET A 405 0.40 -9.55 7.22
C MET A 405 -0.05 -8.59 8.32
N THR A 406 0.05 -9.01 9.56
CA THR A 406 -0.09 -8.15 10.73
C THR A 406 1.05 -7.13 10.78
N GLN A 407 0.84 -6.01 11.49
CA GLN A 407 1.90 -5.01 11.67
C GLN A 407 3.15 -5.58 12.39
N ASN A 408 2.96 -6.54 13.30
CA ASN A 408 4.07 -7.21 13.98
C ASN A 408 4.88 -8.08 13.02
N GLU A 409 4.24 -8.84 12.15
CA GLU A 409 4.93 -9.62 11.10
C GLU A 409 5.70 -8.71 10.15
N GLN A 410 5.13 -7.56 9.75
CA GLN A 410 5.83 -6.58 8.92
C GLN A 410 7.10 -6.05 9.62
N ARG A 411 6.98 -5.67 10.90
CA ARG A 411 8.11 -5.17 11.70
C ARG A 411 9.21 -6.23 11.81
N GLU A 412 8.85 -7.47 12.10
CA GLU A 412 9.80 -8.57 12.23
C GLU A 412 10.57 -8.82 10.93
N VAL A 413 9.90 -8.78 9.77
CA VAL A 413 10.56 -8.93 8.46
C VAL A 413 11.50 -7.77 8.17
N ILE A 414 11.11 -6.53 8.49
CA ILE A 414 11.97 -5.35 8.33
C ILE A 414 13.20 -5.41 9.24
N ASP A 415 13.04 -5.87 10.47
CA ASP A 415 14.16 -6.04 11.41
C ASP A 415 15.10 -7.17 10.95
N LYS A 416 14.56 -8.29 10.45
CA LYS A 416 15.36 -9.34 9.81
C LYS A 416 16.11 -8.84 8.57
N PHE A 417 15.51 -7.94 7.79
CA PHE A 417 16.14 -7.32 6.63
C PHE A 417 17.27 -6.37 7.04
N ARG A 418 17.05 -5.54 8.06
CA ARG A 418 18.08 -4.67 8.64
C ARG A 418 19.26 -5.50 9.17
N GLY A 419 18.97 -6.59 9.88
CA GLY A 419 19.95 -7.54 10.41
C GLY A 419 20.61 -8.46 9.38
N GLY A 420 20.18 -8.46 8.11
CA GLY A 420 20.76 -9.29 7.05
C GLY A 420 20.35 -10.76 7.06
N SER A 421 19.42 -11.17 7.94
CA SER A 421 18.82 -12.51 7.91
C SER A 421 17.93 -12.71 6.68
N VAL A 422 17.31 -11.61 6.22
CA VAL A 422 16.65 -11.47 4.92
C VAL A 422 17.44 -10.42 4.14
N ASN A 423 17.68 -10.63 2.85
CA ASN A 423 18.39 -9.66 2.01
C ASN A 423 17.66 -9.31 0.71
N LEU A 424 16.50 -9.91 0.46
CA LEU A 424 15.61 -9.54 -0.64
C LEU A 424 14.18 -9.44 -0.16
N LEU A 425 13.61 -8.24 -0.18
CA LEU A 425 12.19 -8.04 0.11
C LEU A 425 11.38 -8.12 -1.19
N ILE A 426 10.25 -8.81 -1.14
CA ILE A 426 9.28 -8.80 -2.24
C ILE A 426 8.03 -8.11 -1.72
N ALA A 427 7.86 -6.85 -2.08
CA ALA A 427 6.91 -5.95 -1.46
C ALA A 427 5.83 -5.47 -2.41
N THR A 428 4.65 -5.15 -1.87
CA THR A 428 3.71 -4.25 -2.55
C THR A 428 4.08 -2.80 -2.23
N THR A 429 3.22 -1.83 -2.59
CA THR A 429 3.38 -0.40 -2.25
C THR A 429 3.48 -0.09 -0.75
N VAL A 430 3.35 -1.10 0.12
CA VAL A 430 3.54 -0.96 1.57
C VAL A 430 4.93 -0.46 1.94
N ALA A 431 5.94 -0.85 1.15
CA ALA A 431 7.35 -0.53 1.36
C ALA A 431 7.82 0.72 0.59
N GLU A 432 6.97 1.34 -0.24
CA GLU A 432 7.37 2.53 -1.01
C GLU A 432 7.52 3.77 -0.10
N GLU A 433 6.75 3.88 0.99
CA GLU A 433 6.70 5.11 1.80
C GLU A 433 6.74 4.82 3.30
N GLY A 434 7.40 5.67 4.09
CA GLY A 434 7.21 5.77 5.54
C GLY A 434 7.62 4.56 6.38
N LEU A 435 8.34 3.59 5.82
CA LEU A 435 8.96 2.50 6.59
C LEU A 435 10.48 2.65 6.52
N ASP A 436 11.16 2.63 7.67
CA ASP A 436 12.62 2.63 7.74
C ASP A 436 13.20 1.29 7.28
N ILE A 437 13.39 1.17 5.98
CA ILE A 437 14.03 0.03 5.32
C ILE A 437 15.52 0.36 5.11
N LYS A 438 16.39 -0.63 5.34
CA LYS A 438 17.84 -0.48 5.17
C LYS A 438 18.19 -0.16 3.70
N GLU A 439 19.26 0.59 3.47
CA GLU A 439 19.69 0.96 2.12
C GLU A 439 19.90 -0.28 1.24
N CYS A 440 19.45 -0.18 -0.01
CA CYS A 440 19.45 -1.28 -0.98
C CYS A 440 20.45 -1.02 -2.09
N ASN A 441 21.05 -2.10 -2.60
CA ASN A 441 21.90 -2.08 -3.79
C ASN A 441 21.04 -2.14 -5.07
N ILE A 442 19.87 -2.78 -4.99
CA ILE A 442 18.94 -2.87 -6.11
C ILE A 442 17.48 -2.75 -5.67
N VAL A 443 16.73 -1.93 -6.40
CA VAL A 443 15.27 -1.85 -6.33
C VAL A 443 14.69 -2.16 -7.70
N ILE A 444 13.78 -3.13 -7.78
CA ILE A 444 13.16 -3.60 -9.03
C ILE A 444 11.66 -3.33 -8.97
N ARG A 445 11.13 -2.53 -9.89
CA ARG A 445 9.68 -2.38 -10.07
C ARG A 445 9.17 -3.42 -11.08
N TYR A 446 8.73 -4.56 -10.59
CA TYR A 446 8.30 -5.70 -11.41
C TYR A 446 6.85 -5.56 -11.86
N GLY A 447 6.66 -4.98 -13.06
CA GLY A 447 5.33 -4.75 -13.64
C GLY A 447 4.48 -3.73 -12.88
N LEU A 448 5.10 -2.95 -11.99
CA LEU A 448 4.44 -1.92 -11.18
C LEU A 448 4.89 -0.53 -11.61
N VAL A 449 3.95 0.26 -12.12
CA VAL A 449 4.12 1.70 -12.33
C VAL A 449 2.89 2.38 -11.73
N THR A 450 3.11 3.24 -10.74
CA THR A 450 2.04 3.94 -10.01
C THR A 450 2.01 5.41 -10.39
N ASN A 451 2.57 6.28 -9.56
CA ASN A 451 2.67 7.71 -9.80
C ASN A 451 4.14 8.17 -9.65
N GLU A 452 4.38 9.44 -9.94
CA GLU A 452 5.69 10.09 -9.89
C GLU A 452 6.28 10.13 -8.48
N ILE A 453 5.44 10.24 -7.45
CA ILE A 453 5.88 10.28 -6.04
C ILE A 453 6.45 8.92 -5.65
N ALA A 454 5.69 7.85 -5.87
CA ALA A 454 6.11 6.48 -5.59
C ALA A 454 7.31 6.05 -6.45
N MET A 455 7.48 6.61 -7.66
CA MET A 455 8.67 6.36 -8.47
C MET A 455 9.93 7.01 -7.90
N LEU A 456 9.80 8.14 -7.19
CA LEU A 456 10.93 8.80 -6.54
C LEU A 456 11.29 8.15 -5.19
N GLN A 457 10.27 7.66 -4.47
CA GLN A 457 10.45 7.03 -3.15
C GLN A 457 10.98 5.60 -3.24
N ALA A 458 10.62 4.86 -4.30
CA ALA A 458 11.16 3.53 -4.62
C ALA A 458 12.56 3.64 -5.23
#